data_AF-A0A969GKQ5-F1
#
_entry.id   AF-A0A969GKQ5-F1
#
_cell.length_a   1.000
_cell.length_b   1.000
_cell.length_c   1.000
_cell.angle_alpha   90.00
_cell.angle_beta   90.00
_cell.angle_gamma   90.00
#
_symmetry.space_group_name_H-M   'P 1'
#
loop_
_entity.id
_entity.type
_entity.pdbx_description
1 polymer ?
#
loop_
_entity_poly.entity_id
_entity_poly.type
_entity_poly.pdbx_seq_one_letter_code
_entity_poly.pdbx_strand_id
1 'polypeptide(L)' 'MASDPELTDLLSNRHACLVLRLNLDRNGQIQRGIVIDANENPVGQFRHVDELPALLSRWLSRWGSAEVD' A
#
# COMPACT_ATOMS: atom_id res chain seq x y z
N MET A 1 -19.87 0.55 -3.72
CA MET A 1 -19.10 1.06 -2.56
C MET A 1 -19.14 2.57 -2.66
N ALA A 2 -19.55 3.28 -1.60
CA ALA A 2 -19.43 4.73 -1.59
C ALA A 2 -17.93 5.03 -1.46
N SER A 3 -17.35 5.59 -2.51
CA SER A 3 -15.96 6.04 -2.53
C SER A 3 -15.82 7.16 -1.51
N ASP A 4 -15.01 6.94 -0.49
CA ASP A 4 -14.71 7.91 0.55
C ASP A 4 -14.13 9.18 -0.12
N PRO A 5 -14.74 10.37 0.05
CA PRO A 5 -14.33 11.58 -0.67
C PRO A 5 -12.87 11.97 -0.41
N GLU A 6 -12.34 11.69 0.79
CA GLU A 6 -10.93 11.92 1.11
C GLU A 6 -9.99 11.00 0.31
N LEU A 7 -10.42 9.77 0.06
CA LEU A 7 -9.71 8.80 -0.76
C LEU A 7 -9.74 9.21 -2.24
N THR A 8 -10.86 9.78 -2.67
CA THR A 8 -11.03 10.32 -4.03
C THR A 8 -10.11 11.52 -4.27
N ASP A 9 -9.98 12.44 -3.31
CA ASP A 9 -9.07 13.58 -3.39
C ASP A 9 -7.59 13.17 -3.38
N LEU A 10 -7.25 12.15 -2.58
CA LEU A 10 -5.90 11.58 -2.54
C LEU A 10 -5.49 10.95 -3.88
N LEU A 11 -6.41 10.25 -4.54
CA LEU A 11 -6.18 9.64 -5.86
C LEU A 11 -6.15 10.67 -6.99
N SER A 12 -6.85 11.80 -6.84
CA SER A 12 -6.97 12.86 -7.86
C SER A 12 -5.71 13.74 -8.00
N ASN A 13 -4.90 13.86 -6.94
CA ASN A 13 -3.78 14.82 -6.87
C ASN A 13 -2.40 14.30 -7.32
N ARG A 14 -2.32 13.34 -8.26
CA ARG A 14 -1.06 12.69 -8.71
C ARG A 14 -0.22 12.10 -7.56
N HIS A 15 -0.84 11.77 -6.43
CA HIS A 15 -0.16 11.07 -5.36
C HIS A 15 -0.20 9.57 -5.61
N ALA A 16 0.94 8.91 -5.46
CA ALA A 16 0.97 7.45 -5.43
C ALA A 16 0.35 7.02 -4.08
N CYS A 17 -0.80 6.34 -4.11
CA CYS A 17 -1.51 5.88 -2.91
C CYS A 17 -1.22 4.40 -2.62
N LEU A 18 -0.80 4.11 -1.38
CA LEU A 18 -0.48 2.77 -0.90
C LEU A 18 -1.32 2.45 0.33
N VAL A 19 -1.94 1.27 0.34
CA VAL A 19 -2.76 0.79 1.46
C VAL A 19 -2.03 -0.34 2.19
N LEU A 20 -2.04 -0.30 3.52
CA LEU A 20 -1.44 -1.31 4.38
C LEU A 20 -2.54 -2.00 5.20
N ARG A 21 -2.61 -3.34 5.13
CA ARG A 21 -3.43 -4.14 6.05
C ARG A 21 -2.54 -4.75 7.11
N LEU A 22 -2.76 -4.40 8.37
CA LEU A 22 -1.97 -4.88 9.51
C LEU A 22 -2.79 -5.84 10.37
N ASN A 23 -2.16 -6.92 10.82
CA ASN A 23 -2.65 -7.79 11.88
C ASN A 23 -1.77 -7.58 13.10
N LEU A 24 -2.37 -7.14 14.20
CA LEU A 24 -1.69 -6.80 15.44
C LEU A 24 -2.02 -7.83 16.52
N ASP A 25 -1.08 -8.08 17.42
CA ASP A 25 -1.33 -8.87 18.63
C ASP A 25 -2.05 -8.03 19.70
N ARG A 26 -2.35 -8.66 20.86
CA ARG A 26 -3.00 -7.98 21.99
C ARG A 26 -2.16 -6.86 22.62
N ASN A 27 -0.87 -6.80 22.31
CA ASN A 27 0.07 -5.78 22.78
C ASN A 27 0.31 -4.69 21.72
N GLY A 28 -0.40 -4.73 20.58
CA GLY A 28 -0.24 -3.79 19.47
C GLY A 28 0.99 -4.05 18.60
N GLN A 29 1.68 -5.18 18.76
CA GLN A 29 2.82 -5.55 17.93
C GLN A 29 2.35 -6.14 16.60
N ILE A 30 3.06 -5.82 15.52
CA ILE A 30 2.74 -6.35 14.19
C ILE A 30 3.07 -7.85 14.17
N GLN A 31 2.04 -8.67 13.90
CA GLN A 31 2.22 -10.09 13.61
C GLN A 31 2.40 -10.34 12.11
N ARG A 32 1.70 -9.54 11.30
CA ARG A 32 1.73 -9.61 9.83
C ARG A 32 1.22 -8.32 9.23
N GLY A 33 1.82 -7.87 8.14
CA GLY A 33 1.31 -6.81 7.29
C GLY A 33 1.20 -7.24 5.83
N ILE A 34 0.29 -6.61 5.09
CA ILE A 34 0.14 -6.76 3.64
C ILE A 34 0.16 -5.37 3.02
N VAL A 35 1.01 -5.19 2.03
CA VAL A 35 1.06 -4.00 1.18
C VAL A 35 0.12 -4.22 -0.01
N ILE A 36 -0.79 -3.27 -0.21
CA ILE A 36 -1.84 -3.30 -1.22
C ILE A 36 -1.73 -2.01 -2.04
N ASP A 37 -1.83 -2.11 -3.36
CA ASP A 37 -1.87 -0.93 -4.23
C ASP A 37 -3.25 -0.25 -4.24
N ALA A 38 -3.35 0.92 -4.88
CA ALA A 38 -4.60 1.67 -4.98
C ALA A 38 -5.77 0.88 -5.64
N ASN A 39 -5.47 -0.18 -6.38
CA ASN A 39 -6.45 -1.04 -7.07
C ASN A 39 -6.70 -2.36 -6.32
N GLU A 40 -6.37 -2.40 -5.02
CA GLU A 40 -6.52 -3.57 -4.16
C GLU A 40 -5.64 -4.79 -4.52
N ASN A 41 -4.67 -4.65 -5.43
CA ASN A 41 -3.78 -5.77 -5.74
C ASN A 41 -2.71 -5.93 -4.66
N PRO A 42 -2.47 -7.15 -4.16
CA PRO A 42 -1.42 -7.40 -3.18
C PRO A 42 -0.06 -7.19 -3.84
N VAL A 43 0.71 -6.25 -3.30
CA VAL A 43 2.12 -6.11 -3.64
C VAL A 43 2.89 -7.22 -2.96
N GLY A 44 2.67 -7.45 -1.66
CA GLY A 44 3.37 -8.47 -0.87
C GLY A 44 3.01 -8.43 0.62
N GLN A 45 3.57 -9.36 1.39
CA GLN A 45 3.37 -9.46 2.83
C GLN A 45 4.70 -9.30 3.58
N PHE A 46 4.64 -8.80 4.81
CA PHE A 46 5.77 -8.66 5.72
C PHE A 46 5.41 -9.12 7.13
N ARG A 47 6.41 -9.50 7.93
CA ARG A 47 6.25 -9.75 9.37
C ARG A 47 6.95 -8.68 10.20
N HIS A 48 8.01 -8.09 9.67
CA HIS A 48 8.78 -7.04 10.31
C HIS A 48 8.78 -5.74 9.49
N VAL A 49 8.83 -4.59 10.18
CA VAL A 49 8.70 -3.25 9.58
C VAL A 49 9.84 -2.93 8.61
N ASP A 50 11.02 -3.49 8.86
CA ASP A 50 12.22 -3.41 8.02
C ASP A 50 12.07 -4.09 6.64
N GLU A 51 11.04 -4.91 6.45
CA GLU A 51 10.71 -5.47 5.13
C GLU A 51 9.96 -4.46 4.24
N LEU A 52 9.38 -3.40 4.81
CA LEU A 52 8.59 -2.40 4.08
C LEU A 52 9.37 -1.69 2.96
N PRO A 53 10.62 -1.22 3.14
CA PRO A 53 11.35 -0.50 2.10
C PRO A 53 11.49 -1.31 0.80
N ALA A 54 11.69 -2.62 0.90
CA ALA A 54 11.80 -3.50 -0.26
C ALA A 54 10.44 -3.64 -0.99
N LEU A 55 9.35 -3.78 -0.23
CA LEU A 55 7.99 -3.85 -0.77
C LEU A 55 7.55 -2.53 -1.42
N LEU A 56 7.90 -1.40 -0.82
CA LEU A 56 7.65 -0.06 -1.35
C LEU A 56 8.42 0.16 -2.66
N SER A 57 9.71 -0.22 -2.69
CA SER A 57 10.53 -0.11 -3.91
C SER A 57 9.93 -0.93 -5.05
N ARG A 58 9.45 -2.14 -4.77
CA ARG A 58 8.76 -2.99 -5.76
C ARG A 58 7.43 -2.39 -6.23
N TRP A 59 6.70 -1.72 -5.35
CA TRP A 59 5.45 -1.06 -5.73
C TRP A 59 5.69 0.20 -6.57
N LEU A 60 6.65 1.04 -6.15
CA LEU A 60 7.04 2.25 -6.87
C LEU A 60 7.60 1.93 -8.26
N SER A 61 8.36 0.83 -8.42
CA SER A 61 8.85 0.43 -9.75
C SER A 61 7.72 0.04 -10.69
N ARG A 62 6.63 -0.58 -10.19
CA ARG A 62 5.42 -0.86 -10.99
C ARG A 62 4.69 0.40 -11.42
N TRP A 63 4.65 1.42 -10.56
CA TRP A 63 4.07 2.73 -10.89
C TRP A 63 4.96 3.55 -11.83
N GLY A 64 6.29 3.49 -11.67
CA GLY A 64 7.25 4.18 -12.51
C GLY A 64 7.44 3.56 -13.90
N SER A 65 7.13 2.26 -14.07
CA SER A 65 7.09 1.59 -15.38
C SER A 65 5.72 1.64 -16.05
N ALA A 66 4.69 2.16 -15.39
CA ALA A 66 3.45 2.55 -16.03
C ALA A 66 3.66 3.92 -16.70
N GLU A 67 4.53 3.97 -17.71
CA GLU A 67 4.58 5.09 -18.63
C GLU A 67 3.21 5.22 -19.31
N VAL A 68 2.50 6.27 -18.90
CA VAL A 68 1.78 7.23 -19.76
C VAL A 68 1.38 6.67 -21.14
N ASP A 69 0.15 6.15 -21.22
CA ASP A 69 -0.69 6.25 -22.42
C ASP A 69 -1.93 7.10 -22.05
#